data_AF-B2GFX1-F1
#
_entry.id   AF-B2GFX1-F1
#
_cell.length_a   1.000
_cell.length_b   1.000
_cell.length_c   1.000
_cell.angle_alpha   90.00
_cell.angle_beta   90.00
_cell.angle_gamma   90.00
#
_symmetry.space_group_name_H-M   'P 1'
#
loop_
_entity.id
_entity.type
_entity.pdbx_description
1 polymer ?
#
loop_
_entity_poly.entity_id
_entity_poly.type
_entity_poly.pdbx_seq_one_letter_code
_entity_poly.pdbx_strand_id
1 'polypeptide(L)'
;MAQGRDAVRTVQRTVFANRFMGVFVLAAFTAPFIDAVIHFDTAERPRQMLVSLAAYAVSGLTVAVPPWNGRRFHVTATAASALLFLVAAQQGYEATRVTMDAGQSPWFHLGFIAELFALGMRRRRGWALLVWLGVTVMSLLRWPVVNGTLIPIEAYHVVGVAVMIVTWMVERQYVFFMHRREETQRILDAARSRDSAEKDMRHASSRRVDEVRRLAGGLLEQIAQESSVVTDYDLKQFRLTEAQLRDSIRGRSIATPHVLELTRAARARGVAVDILDERGTPPSPEVLASTAKQLSEILSQARSGVVTVRALPPGDPAAVLIVHDSQDPDADPVAVEIEDGTGIASAF
;
A
#
# COMPACT_ATOMS: atom_id res chain seq x y z
N MET A 1 -10.45 -15.40 -10.14
CA MET A 1 -10.89 -13.98 -10.17
C MET A 1 -12.11 -13.64 -9.28
N ALA A 2 -12.54 -14.52 -8.35
CA ALA A 2 -13.72 -14.26 -7.51
C ALA A 2 -13.41 -13.65 -6.12
N GLN A 3 -12.16 -13.72 -5.64
CA GLN A 3 -11.78 -13.28 -4.29
C GLN A 3 -11.69 -11.74 -4.11
N GLY A 4 -11.70 -10.96 -5.20
CA GLY A 4 -11.54 -9.50 -5.13
C GLY A 4 -12.83 -8.69 -4.91
N ARG A 5 -14.02 -9.29 -5.08
CA ARG A 5 -15.30 -8.52 -5.01
C ARG A 5 -15.92 -8.46 -3.61
N ASP A 6 -15.63 -9.41 -2.73
CA ASP A 6 -16.20 -9.43 -1.37
C ASP A 6 -15.43 -8.54 -0.39
N ALA A 7 -14.15 -8.26 -0.62
CA ALA A 7 -13.36 -7.34 0.20
C ALA A 7 -13.86 -5.87 0.14
N VAL A 8 -14.63 -5.51 -0.88
CA VAL A 8 -15.16 -4.14 -1.05
C VAL A 8 -16.39 -3.88 -0.15
N ARG A 9 -17.05 -4.92 0.39
CA ARG A 9 -18.31 -4.78 1.13
C ARG A 9 -18.15 -4.35 2.60
N THR A 10 -16.95 -4.40 3.16
CA THR A 10 -16.69 -4.15 4.58
C THR A 10 -15.77 -2.97 4.86
N VAL A 11 -15.50 -2.11 3.88
CA VAL A 11 -14.69 -0.91 4.10
C VAL A 11 -15.45 0.07 5.00
N GLN A 12 -14.96 0.20 6.23
CA GLN A 12 -15.41 1.17 7.21
C GLN A 12 -15.03 2.57 6.74
N ARG A 13 -15.99 3.50 6.72
CA ARG A 13 -15.74 4.89 6.33
C ARG A 13 -15.84 5.79 7.54
N THR A 14 -14.71 6.34 7.97
CA THR A 14 -14.57 7.15 9.20
C THR A 14 -15.48 8.37 9.24
N VAL A 15 -15.76 9.01 8.09
CA VAL A 15 -16.69 10.15 8.02
C VAL A 15 -18.13 9.78 8.43
N PHE A 16 -18.51 8.51 8.30
CA PHE A 16 -19.81 8.01 8.74
C PHE A 16 -19.77 7.34 10.12
N ALA A 17 -18.62 7.40 10.81
CA ALA A 17 -18.44 6.85 12.14
C ALA A 17 -18.53 7.97 13.17
N ASN A 18 -19.59 8.00 13.98
CA ASN A 18 -19.73 8.98 15.06
C ASN A 18 -20.59 8.43 16.20
N ARG A 19 -20.02 8.38 17.41
CA ARG A 19 -20.68 7.87 18.62
C ARG A 19 -21.93 8.65 19.04
N PHE A 20 -22.03 9.93 18.67
CA PHE A 20 -23.18 10.77 19.01
C PHE A 20 -24.29 10.74 17.96
N MET A 21 -24.05 10.14 16.79
CA MET A 21 -25.03 10.11 15.70
C MET A 21 -26.32 9.38 16.10
N GLY A 22 -26.19 8.27 16.83
CA GLY A 22 -27.35 7.54 17.34
C GLY A 22 -28.20 8.37 18.29
N VAL A 23 -27.56 9.15 19.18
CA VAL A 23 -28.26 10.06 20.11
C VAL A 23 -28.98 11.16 19.36
N PHE A 24 -28.34 11.77 18.36
CA PHE A 24 -28.96 12.82 17.54
C PHE A 24 -30.18 12.31 16.76
N VAL A 25 -30.03 11.18 16.07
CA VAL A 25 -31.14 10.56 15.33
C VAL A 25 -32.25 10.14 16.29
N LEU A 26 -31.91 9.52 17.42
CA LEU A 26 -32.91 9.14 18.42
C LEU A 26 -33.67 10.35 18.96
N ALA A 27 -32.99 11.44 19.30
CA ALA A 27 -33.63 12.67 19.78
C ALA A 27 -34.61 13.26 18.75
N ALA A 28 -34.26 13.23 17.46
CA ALA A 28 -35.13 13.70 16.38
C ALA A 28 -36.38 12.82 16.18
N PHE A 29 -36.33 11.54 16.55
CA PHE A 29 -37.51 10.67 16.62
C PHE A 29 -38.31 10.88 17.91
N THR A 30 -37.63 11.05 19.05
CA THR A 30 -38.30 11.14 20.35
C THR A 30 -39.17 12.40 20.48
N ALA A 31 -38.73 13.55 19.96
CA ALA A 31 -39.48 14.80 20.08
C ALA A 31 -40.92 14.73 19.48
N PRO A 32 -41.12 14.38 18.21
CA PRO A 32 -42.47 14.23 17.64
C PRO A 32 -43.23 13.03 18.20
N PHE A 33 -42.54 11.97 18.67
CA PHE A 33 -43.20 10.85 19.34
C PHE A 33 -43.86 11.30 20.66
N ILE A 34 -43.13 12.06 21.48
CA ILE A 34 -43.67 12.61 22.74
C ILE A 34 -44.84 13.56 22.44
N ASP A 35 -44.69 14.45 21.47
CA ASP A 35 -45.75 15.38 21.07
C ASP A 35 -47.03 14.66 20.63
N ALA A 36 -46.91 13.61 19.82
CA ALA A 36 -48.03 12.81 19.37
C ALA A 36 -48.68 11.97 20.49
N VAL A 37 -47.92 11.56 21.50
CA VAL A 37 -48.47 10.88 22.70
C VAL A 37 -49.24 11.87 23.57
N ILE A 38 -48.72 13.10 23.77
CA ILE A 38 -49.40 14.14 24.56
C ILE A 38 -50.74 14.51 23.92
N HIS A 39 -50.79 14.59 22.59
CA HIS A 39 -51.99 14.93 21.84
C HIS A 39 -52.77 13.69 21.35
N PHE A 40 -52.56 12.52 21.96
CA PHE A 40 -53.23 11.29 21.50
C PHE A 40 -54.75 11.37 21.62
N ASP A 41 -55.26 11.99 22.69
CA ASP A 41 -56.70 12.09 22.96
C ASP A 41 -57.46 12.98 21.96
N THR A 42 -56.74 13.81 21.19
CA THR A 42 -57.33 14.66 20.15
C THR A 42 -57.36 13.99 18.77
N ALA A 43 -56.83 12.76 18.65
CA ALA A 43 -56.79 12.05 17.38
C ALA A 43 -58.20 11.57 16.97
N GLU A 44 -58.64 11.96 15.76
CA GLU A 44 -59.92 11.52 15.18
C GLU A 44 -59.99 9.99 15.01
N ARG A 45 -58.82 9.36 14.88
CA ARG A 45 -58.63 7.95 14.56
C ARG A 45 -57.58 7.32 15.48
N PRO A 46 -57.93 6.98 16.73
CA PRO A 46 -56.96 6.59 17.76
C PRO A 46 -56.26 5.26 17.46
N ARG A 47 -56.94 4.32 16.77
CA ARG A 47 -56.33 3.05 16.35
C ARG A 47 -55.22 3.26 15.32
N GLN A 48 -55.48 4.07 14.29
CA GLN A 48 -54.47 4.43 13.29
C GLN A 48 -53.31 5.18 13.94
N MET A 49 -53.58 6.12 14.84
CA MET A 49 -52.54 6.84 15.58
C MET A 49 -51.65 5.88 16.39
N LEU A 50 -52.24 4.90 17.07
CA LEU A 50 -51.48 3.91 17.85
C LEU A 50 -50.58 3.04 16.95
N VAL A 51 -51.09 2.55 15.82
CA VAL A 51 -50.29 1.78 14.85
C VAL A 51 -49.16 2.64 14.29
N SER A 52 -49.45 3.92 13.99
CA SER A 52 -48.48 4.88 13.50
C SER A 52 -47.35 5.11 14.51
N LEU A 53 -47.67 5.39 15.77
CA LEU A 53 -46.72 5.57 16.88
C LEU A 53 -45.82 4.33 17.06
N ALA A 54 -46.41 3.13 17.06
CA ALA A 54 -45.66 1.90 17.22
C ALA A 54 -44.69 1.67 16.05
N ALA A 55 -45.17 1.78 14.80
CA ALA A 55 -44.34 1.60 13.62
C ALA A 55 -43.23 2.66 13.54
N TYR A 56 -43.54 3.91 13.87
CA TYR A 56 -42.60 5.03 13.93
C TYR A 56 -41.48 4.79 14.94
N ALA A 57 -41.83 4.38 16.17
CA ALA A 57 -40.86 4.11 17.22
C ALA A 57 -39.92 2.95 16.85
N VAL A 58 -40.48 1.85 16.30
CA VAL A 58 -39.66 0.71 15.89
C VAL A 58 -38.75 1.07 14.70
N SER A 59 -39.23 1.85 13.73
CA SER A 59 -38.39 2.38 12.64
C SER A 59 -37.23 3.20 13.20
N GLY A 60 -37.52 4.20 14.04
CA GLY A 60 -36.52 5.07 14.64
C GLY A 60 -35.48 4.31 15.46
N LEU A 61 -35.91 3.36 16.30
CA LEU A 61 -34.99 2.52 17.08
C LEU A 61 -34.12 1.64 16.19
N THR A 62 -34.69 1.05 15.13
CA THR A 62 -33.96 0.19 14.18
C THR A 62 -32.81 0.94 13.53
N VAL A 63 -33.01 2.23 13.20
CA VAL A 63 -31.99 3.05 12.53
C VAL A 63 -31.10 3.83 13.52
N ALA A 64 -31.57 4.18 14.71
CA ALA A 64 -30.79 4.97 15.66
C ALA A 64 -29.85 4.12 16.53
N VAL A 65 -30.32 2.99 17.05
CA VAL A 65 -29.65 2.20 18.10
C VAL A 65 -28.38 1.47 17.61
N PRO A 66 -28.37 0.79 16.44
CA PRO A 66 -27.19 0.05 16.02
C PRO A 66 -25.95 0.94 15.88
N PRO A 67 -24.74 0.42 16.15
CA PRO A 67 -23.54 1.24 16.24
C PRO A 67 -23.24 1.98 14.93
N TRP A 68 -22.96 3.28 15.06
CA TRP A 68 -22.56 4.15 13.97
C TRP A 68 -21.06 4.08 13.76
N ASN A 69 -20.59 2.91 13.33
CA ASN A 69 -19.17 2.63 13.07
C ASN A 69 -18.73 3.01 11.66
N GLY A 70 -19.61 3.52 10.80
CA GLY A 70 -19.30 3.85 9.39
C GLY A 70 -19.28 2.64 8.44
N ARG A 71 -19.65 1.44 8.92
CA ARG A 71 -19.93 0.30 8.04
C ARG A 71 -21.29 0.49 7.37
N ARG A 72 -21.45 -0.15 6.20
CA ARG A 72 -22.73 -0.13 5.48
C ARG A 72 -23.78 -0.85 6.31
N PHE A 73 -24.91 -0.20 6.56
CA PHE A 73 -25.96 -0.74 7.42
C PHE A 73 -26.62 -1.99 6.83
N HIS A 74 -27.13 -2.90 7.67
CA HIS A 74 -27.65 -4.19 7.22
C HIS A 74 -28.90 -4.03 6.36
N VAL A 75 -29.02 -4.80 5.26
CA VAL A 75 -30.10 -4.58 4.28
C VAL A 75 -31.47 -4.93 4.84
N THR A 76 -31.60 -5.98 5.65
CA THR A 76 -32.90 -6.35 6.24
C THR A 76 -33.37 -5.33 7.26
N ALA A 77 -32.47 -4.80 8.09
CA ALA A 77 -32.78 -3.73 9.03
C ALA A 77 -33.14 -2.43 8.31
N THR A 78 -32.47 -2.14 7.18
CA THR A 78 -32.82 -1.01 6.30
C THR A 78 -34.23 -1.15 5.73
N ALA A 79 -34.53 -2.33 5.17
CA ALA A 79 -35.83 -2.62 4.57
C ALA A 79 -36.95 -2.61 5.62
N ALA A 80 -36.71 -3.18 6.80
CA ALA A 80 -37.64 -3.16 7.91
C ALA A 80 -37.91 -1.74 8.40
N SER A 81 -36.88 -0.92 8.62
CA SER A 81 -37.05 0.49 8.99
C SER A 81 -37.85 1.25 7.94
N ALA A 82 -37.44 1.18 6.68
CA ALA A 82 -38.12 1.88 5.59
C ALA A 82 -39.61 1.47 5.47
N LEU A 83 -39.91 0.18 5.58
CA LEU A 83 -41.28 -0.33 5.54
C LEU A 83 -42.09 0.16 6.75
N LEU A 84 -41.52 0.05 7.96
CA LEU A 84 -42.17 0.51 9.19
C LEU A 84 -42.42 2.03 9.14
N PHE A 85 -41.48 2.80 8.61
CA PHE A 85 -41.66 4.24 8.42
C PHE A 85 -42.79 4.56 7.45
N LEU A 86 -42.88 3.84 6.33
CA LEU A 86 -43.97 4.03 5.36
C LEU A 86 -45.34 3.64 5.95
N VAL A 87 -45.39 2.57 6.74
CA VAL A 87 -46.61 2.20 7.50
C VAL A 87 -46.95 3.30 8.50
N ALA A 88 -45.96 3.81 9.24
CA ALA A 88 -46.16 4.91 10.17
C ALA A 88 -46.70 6.15 9.47
N ALA A 89 -46.12 6.56 8.35
CA ALA A 89 -46.56 7.71 7.57
C ALA A 89 -48.00 7.53 7.06
N GLN A 90 -48.32 6.37 6.48
CA GLN A 90 -49.67 6.06 5.99
C GLN A 90 -50.72 6.18 7.11
N GLN A 91 -50.48 5.51 8.24
CA GLN A 91 -51.39 5.53 9.37
C GLN A 91 -51.44 6.91 10.06
N GLY A 92 -50.31 7.62 10.10
CA GLY A 92 -50.20 8.95 10.67
C GLY A 92 -50.93 10.00 9.84
N TYR A 93 -50.92 9.86 8.51
CA TYR A 93 -51.74 10.68 7.63
C TYR A 93 -53.22 10.37 7.78
N GLU A 94 -53.63 9.11 7.96
CA GLU A 94 -55.04 8.79 8.24
C GLU A 94 -55.53 9.38 9.57
N ALA A 95 -54.64 9.55 10.56
CA ALA A 95 -54.95 10.14 11.85
C ALA A 95 -54.84 11.69 11.90
N THR A 96 -54.13 12.30 10.94
CA THR A 96 -53.95 13.76 10.86
C THR A 96 -55.08 14.37 10.02
N ARG A 97 -55.80 15.36 10.53
CA ARG A 97 -56.82 16.08 9.77
C ARG A 97 -56.18 16.95 8.67
N VAL A 98 -56.81 17.01 7.49
CA VAL A 98 -56.42 17.96 6.43
C VAL A 98 -57.18 19.27 6.64
N THR A 99 -56.47 20.40 6.76
CA THR A 99 -57.04 21.75 6.69
C THR A 99 -56.68 22.45 5.37
N MET A 100 -57.23 23.63 5.11
CA MET A 100 -56.84 24.46 3.96
C MET A 100 -55.65 25.37 4.26
N ASP A 101 -55.10 25.30 5.48
CA ASP A 101 -54.01 26.17 5.90
C ASP A 101 -52.71 25.77 5.20
N ALA A 102 -52.00 26.76 4.66
CA ALA A 102 -50.69 26.53 4.07
C ALA A 102 -49.65 26.21 5.16
N GLY A 103 -48.72 25.30 4.85
CA GLY A 103 -47.61 24.97 5.75
C GLY A 103 -47.95 23.92 6.81
N GLN A 104 -48.98 23.12 6.60
CA GLN A 104 -49.25 21.96 7.44
C GLN A 104 -48.05 21.01 7.43
N SER A 105 -47.84 20.38 8.58
CA SER A 105 -46.78 19.40 8.77
C SER A 105 -47.35 18.24 9.59
N PRO A 106 -47.25 16.99 9.10
CA PRO A 106 -47.69 15.85 9.90
C PRO A 106 -46.82 15.74 11.15
N TRP A 107 -47.39 15.17 12.22
CA TRP A 107 -46.69 15.03 13.49
C TRP A 107 -45.34 14.30 13.34
N PHE A 108 -45.23 13.36 12.41
CA PHE A 108 -44.01 12.57 12.17
C PHE A 108 -42.94 13.27 11.31
N HIS A 109 -43.15 14.51 10.83
CA HIS A 109 -42.28 15.17 9.85
C HIS A 109 -40.79 15.24 10.25
N LEU A 110 -40.49 15.49 11.53
CA LEU A 110 -39.10 15.58 12.00
C LEU A 110 -38.44 14.20 11.95
N GLY A 111 -39.19 13.14 12.28
CA GLY A 111 -38.74 11.76 12.10
C GLY A 111 -38.54 11.37 10.66
N PHE A 112 -39.37 11.89 9.75
CA PHE A 112 -39.18 11.68 8.32
C PHE A 112 -37.84 12.24 7.85
N ILE A 113 -37.53 13.48 8.23
CA ILE A 113 -36.23 14.09 7.92
C ILE A 113 -35.08 13.29 8.57
N ALA A 114 -35.26 12.84 9.82
CA ALA A 114 -34.28 12.02 10.53
C ALA A 114 -34.06 10.65 9.86
N GLU A 115 -35.10 9.98 9.38
CA GLU A 115 -35.03 8.70 8.65
C GLU A 115 -34.23 8.89 7.35
N LEU A 116 -34.54 9.92 6.57
CA LEU A 116 -33.81 10.21 5.32
C LEU A 116 -32.34 10.50 5.59
N PHE A 117 -32.06 11.36 6.57
CA PHE A 117 -30.70 11.68 6.98
C PHE A 117 -29.95 10.42 7.43
N ALA A 118 -30.58 9.60 8.27
CA ALA A 118 -29.97 8.43 8.84
C ALA A 118 -29.71 7.35 7.79
N LEU A 119 -30.65 7.07 6.89
CA LEU A 119 -30.46 6.16 5.75
C LEU A 119 -29.39 6.68 4.78
N GLY A 120 -29.32 7.99 4.57
CA GLY A 120 -28.26 8.65 3.79
C GLY A 120 -26.87 8.42 4.40
N MET A 121 -26.70 8.75 5.68
CA MET A 121 -25.45 8.55 6.43
C MET A 121 -25.09 7.07 6.62
N ARG A 122 -26.09 6.17 6.67
CA ARG A 122 -25.91 4.71 6.71
C ARG A 122 -25.60 4.08 5.35
N ARG A 123 -25.34 4.89 4.31
CA ARG A 123 -24.95 4.47 2.95
C ARG A 123 -26.05 3.64 2.26
N ARG A 124 -27.31 4.02 2.50
CA ARG A 124 -28.52 3.38 1.96
C ARG A 124 -29.43 4.39 1.24
N ARG A 125 -28.83 5.31 0.46
CA ARG A 125 -29.55 6.38 -0.27
C ARG A 125 -30.72 5.93 -1.14
N GLY A 126 -30.61 4.78 -1.81
CA GLY A 126 -31.71 4.26 -2.62
C GLY A 126 -32.96 3.97 -1.77
N TRP A 127 -32.76 3.54 -0.53
CA TRP A 127 -33.86 3.37 0.43
C TRP A 127 -34.36 4.71 0.97
N ALA A 128 -33.48 5.67 1.23
CA ALA A 128 -33.89 7.04 1.56
C ALA A 128 -34.77 7.65 0.45
N LEU A 129 -34.37 7.50 -0.81
CA LEU A 129 -35.16 7.94 -1.97
C LEU A 129 -36.52 7.22 -2.03
N LEU A 130 -36.56 5.92 -1.74
CA LEU A 130 -37.80 5.14 -1.71
C LEU A 130 -38.76 5.65 -0.62
N VAL A 131 -38.25 5.85 0.61
CA VAL A 131 -39.05 6.41 1.72
C VAL A 131 -39.54 7.81 1.37
N TRP A 132 -38.65 8.67 0.84
CA TRP A 132 -39.02 10.02 0.40
C TRP A 132 -40.11 9.98 -0.67
N LEU A 133 -39.99 9.12 -1.69
CA LEU A 133 -40.98 8.99 -2.74
C LEU A 133 -42.32 8.49 -2.19
N GLY A 134 -42.31 7.47 -1.33
CA GLY A 134 -43.52 6.93 -0.72
C GLY A 134 -44.28 7.97 0.09
N VAL A 135 -43.60 8.69 0.99
CA VAL A 135 -44.19 9.75 1.80
C VAL A 135 -44.67 10.92 0.91
N THR A 136 -43.89 11.31 -0.09
CA THR A 136 -44.27 12.40 -1.02
C THR A 136 -45.53 12.05 -1.81
N VAL A 137 -45.62 10.82 -2.34
CA VAL A 137 -46.84 10.37 -3.04
C VAL A 137 -48.03 10.34 -2.08
N MET A 138 -47.87 9.81 -0.87
CA MET A 138 -48.93 9.81 0.14
C MET A 138 -49.39 11.23 0.48
N SER A 139 -48.49 12.20 0.65
CA SER A 139 -48.83 13.61 0.85
C SER A 139 -49.59 14.20 -0.35
N LEU A 140 -49.07 14.03 -1.56
CA LEU A 140 -49.65 14.62 -2.77
C LEU A 140 -51.09 14.15 -3.01
N LEU A 141 -51.38 12.88 -2.69
CA LEU A 141 -52.73 12.31 -2.78
C LEU A 141 -53.74 12.94 -1.81
N ARG A 142 -53.28 13.66 -0.79
CA ARG A 142 -54.13 14.30 0.23
C ARG A 142 -54.37 15.79 -0.03
N TRP A 143 -53.64 16.38 -0.97
CA TRP A 143 -53.75 17.80 -1.27
C TRP A 143 -55.15 18.11 -1.83
N PRO A 144 -55.85 19.12 -1.28
CA PRO A 144 -57.20 19.44 -1.71
C PRO A 144 -57.19 20.01 -3.13
N VAL A 145 -58.21 19.65 -3.91
CA VAL A 145 -58.47 20.21 -5.24
C VAL A 145 -59.60 21.22 -5.10
N VAL A 146 -59.32 22.49 -5.37
CA VAL A 146 -60.30 23.58 -5.36
C VAL A 146 -60.37 24.18 -6.75
N ASN A 147 -61.58 24.22 -7.34
CA ASN A 147 -61.80 24.73 -8.70
C ASN A 147 -60.87 24.09 -9.75
N GLY A 148 -60.65 22.78 -9.66
CA GLY A 148 -59.77 22.05 -10.58
C GLY A 148 -58.27 22.28 -10.38
N THR A 149 -57.88 23.08 -9.38
CA THR A 149 -56.47 23.36 -9.05
C THR A 149 -56.07 22.62 -7.77
N LEU A 150 -54.94 21.91 -7.82
CA LEU A 150 -54.35 21.25 -6.66
C LEU A 150 -53.69 22.30 -5.75
N ILE A 151 -54.11 22.37 -4.49
CA ILE A 151 -53.54 23.33 -3.53
C ILE A 151 -52.47 22.63 -2.68
N PRO A 152 -51.19 23.07 -2.74
CA PRO A 152 -50.15 22.55 -1.88
C PRO A 152 -50.35 22.99 -0.44
N ILE A 153 -50.58 22.02 0.45
CA ILE A 153 -50.76 22.27 1.89
C ILE A 153 -49.49 21.95 2.71
N GLU A 154 -48.57 21.15 2.16
CA GLU A 154 -47.37 20.65 2.87
C GLU A 154 -46.09 20.95 2.06
N ALA A 155 -45.02 21.43 2.71
CA ALA A 155 -43.75 21.82 2.02
C ALA A 155 -42.49 21.06 2.48
N TYR A 156 -42.55 20.26 3.55
CA TYR A 156 -41.36 19.62 4.15
C TYR A 156 -40.66 18.60 3.22
N HIS A 157 -41.33 18.09 2.19
CA HIS A 157 -40.72 17.23 1.17
C HIS A 157 -39.51 17.88 0.48
N VAL A 158 -39.53 19.21 0.32
CA VAL A 158 -38.43 20.00 -0.24
C VAL A 158 -37.20 19.95 0.68
N VAL A 159 -37.42 20.03 2.00
CA VAL A 159 -36.35 19.87 2.99
C VAL A 159 -35.75 18.46 2.93
N GLY A 160 -36.59 17.45 2.71
CA GLY A 160 -36.14 16.07 2.48
C GLY A 160 -35.17 15.94 1.30
N VAL A 161 -35.44 16.64 0.18
CA VAL A 161 -34.53 16.69 -0.98
C VAL A 161 -33.19 17.31 -0.59
N ALA A 162 -33.20 18.43 0.14
CA ALA A 162 -31.96 19.08 0.59
C ALA A 162 -31.11 18.15 1.47
N VAL A 163 -31.72 17.46 2.42
CA VAL A 163 -31.05 16.47 3.29
C VAL A 163 -30.44 15.33 2.46
N MET A 164 -31.15 14.83 1.47
CA MET A 164 -30.64 13.80 0.57
C MET A 164 -29.45 14.28 -0.27
N ILE A 165 -29.51 15.51 -0.79
CA ILE A 165 -28.38 16.12 -1.53
C ILE A 165 -27.16 16.24 -0.63
N VAL A 166 -27.33 16.74 0.60
CA VAL A 166 -26.23 16.89 1.57
C VAL A 166 -25.59 15.54 1.89
N THR A 167 -26.39 14.53 2.24
CA THR A 167 -25.87 13.18 2.55
C THR A 167 -25.25 12.49 1.32
N TRP A 168 -25.65 12.86 0.11
CA TRP A 168 -24.98 12.43 -1.13
C TRP A 168 -23.65 13.13 -1.36
N MET A 169 -23.60 14.45 -1.18
CA MET A 169 -22.39 15.25 -1.33
C MET A 169 -21.30 14.82 -0.35
N VAL A 170 -21.64 14.55 0.91
CA VAL A 170 -20.70 14.08 1.94
C VAL A 170 -19.98 12.79 1.51
N GLU A 171 -20.70 11.82 0.93
CA GLU A 171 -20.03 10.60 0.44
C GLU A 171 -19.19 10.85 -0.79
N ARG A 172 -19.70 11.62 -1.75
CA ARG A 172 -18.97 11.91 -2.99
C ARG A 172 -17.65 12.60 -2.67
N GLN A 173 -17.68 13.58 -1.77
CA GLN A 173 -16.50 14.30 -1.33
C GLN A 173 -15.52 13.39 -0.59
N TYR A 174 -16.01 12.49 0.27
CA TYR A 174 -15.17 11.50 0.95
C TYR A 174 -14.45 10.57 -0.04
N VAL A 175 -15.18 10.03 -1.03
CA VAL A 175 -14.61 9.14 -2.05
C VAL A 175 -13.57 9.88 -2.89
N PHE A 176 -13.86 11.13 -3.27
CA PHE A 176 -12.93 11.98 -4.00
C PHE A 176 -11.63 12.21 -3.22
N PHE A 177 -11.72 12.60 -1.94
CA PHE A 177 -10.55 12.82 -1.10
C PHE A 177 -9.71 11.55 -0.90
N MET A 178 -10.35 10.40 -0.72
CA MET A 178 -9.62 9.14 -0.55
C MET A 178 -8.88 8.72 -1.81
N HIS A 179 -9.51 8.82 -2.99
CA HIS A 179 -8.82 8.56 -4.25
C HIS A 179 -7.65 9.50 -4.48
N ARG A 180 -7.82 10.80 -4.18
CA ARG A 180 -6.73 11.78 -4.31
C ARG A 180 -5.56 11.45 -3.38
N ARG A 181 -5.85 10.99 -2.16
CA ARG A 181 -4.83 10.57 -1.19
C ARG A 181 -4.07 9.33 -1.67
N GLU A 182 -4.77 8.33 -2.18
CA GLU A 182 -4.16 7.12 -2.77
C GLU A 182 -3.26 7.47 -3.95
N GLU A 183 -3.71 8.35 -4.85
CA GLU A 183 -2.94 8.82 -6.00
C GLU A 183 -1.65 9.55 -5.56
N THR A 184 -1.76 10.49 -4.62
CA THR A 184 -0.60 11.19 -4.06
C THR A 184 0.38 10.23 -3.40
N GLN A 185 -0.09 9.23 -2.66
CA GLN A 185 0.77 8.22 -2.04
C GLN A 185 1.53 7.41 -3.10
N ARG A 186 0.86 6.96 -4.17
CA ARG A 186 1.50 6.24 -5.27
C ARG A 186 2.60 7.07 -5.94
N ILE A 187 2.36 8.36 -6.16
CA ILE A 187 3.35 9.27 -6.75
C ILE A 187 4.57 9.43 -5.82
N LEU A 188 4.34 9.59 -4.52
CA LEU A 188 5.42 9.70 -3.53
C LEU A 188 6.26 8.43 -3.42
N ASP A 189 5.62 7.25 -3.42
CA ASP A 189 6.33 5.97 -3.36
C ASP A 189 7.15 5.74 -4.64
N ALA A 190 6.60 6.08 -5.81
CA ALA A 190 7.34 6.04 -7.07
C ALA A 190 8.56 6.99 -7.04
N ALA A 191 8.40 8.22 -6.54
CA ALA A 191 9.51 9.16 -6.40
C ALA A 191 10.61 8.66 -5.46
N ARG A 192 10.24 8.08 -4.30
CA ARG A 192 11.20 7.50 -3.34
C ARG A 192 12.00 6.35 -3.95
N SER A 193 11.34 5.45 -4.69
CA SER A 193 12.02 4.31 -5.33
C SER A 193 13.08 4.76 -6.35
N ARG A 194 12.81 5.84 -7.10
CA ARG A 194 13.75 6.41 -8.07
C ARG A 194 14.93 7.08 -7.37
N ASP A 195 14.68 7.85 -6.32
CA ASP A 195 15.74 8.49 -5.52
C ASP A 195 16.65 7.47 -4.84
N SER A 196 16.12 6.36 -4.31
CA SER A 196 16.95 5.28 -3.75
C SER A 196 17.83 4.63 -4.82
N ALA A 197 17.28 4.30 -5.99
CA ALA A 197 18.05 3.68 -7.06
C ALA A 197 19.16 4.61 -7.58
N GLU A 198 18.88 5.90 -7.71
CA GLU A 198 19.87 6.90 -8.12
C GLU A 198 20.98 7.08 -7.06
N LYS A 199 20.63 7.11 -5.77
CA LYS A 199 21.60 7.15 -4.67
C LYS A 199 22.50 5.93 -4.66
N ASP A 200 21.95 4.73 -4.82
CA ASP A 200 22.72 3.49 -4.84
C ASP A 200 23.71 3.47 -6.02
N MET A 201 23.27 3.90 -7.21
CA MET A 201 24.14 4.05 -8.37
C MET A 201 25.27 5.05 -8.13
N ARG A 202 24.96 6.22 -7.56
CA ARG A 202 25.97 7.25 -7.23
C ARG A 202 26.97 6.73 -6.20
N HIS A 203 26.52 6.10 -5.12
CA HIS A 203 27.39 5.51 -4.11
C HIS A 203 28.28 4.40 -4.68
N ALA A 204 27.74 3.54 -5.53
CA ALA A 204 28.54 2.51 -6.22
C ALA A 204 29.61 3.12 -7.13
N SER A 205 29.28 4.20 -7.84
CA SER A 205 30.24 4.92 -8.68
C SER A 205 31.35 5.59 -7.85
N SER A 206 31.01 6.29 -6.77
CA SER A 206 31.99 6.94 -5.89
C SER A 206 32.95 5.92 -5.27
N ARG A 207 32.45 4.79 -4.76
CA ARG A 207 33.30 3.72 -4.20
C ARG A 207 34.33 3.20 -5.20
N ARG A 208 33.95 3.03 -6.47
CA ARG A 208 34.90 2.60 -7.51
C ARG A 208 35.99 3.64 -7.76
N VAL A 209 35.62 4.92 -7.79
CA VAL A 209 36.60 6.01 -7.96
C VAL A 209 37.59 6.02 -6.80
N ASP A 210 37.10 5.89 -5.57
CA ASP A 210 37.95 5.85 -4.38
C ASP A 210 38.89 4.64 -4.38
N GLU A 211 38.41 3.47 -4.82
CA GLU A 211 39.22 2.27 -4.96
C GLU A 211 40.34 2.43 -5.98
N VAL A 212 40.03 2.95 -7.17
CA VAL A 212 41.03 3.25 -8.21
C VAL A 212 42.06 4.26 -7.70
N ARG A 213 41.60 5.32 -7.03
CA ARG A 213 42.47 6.35 -6.46
C ARG A 213 43.42 5.78 -5.41
N ARG A 214 42.94 4.87 -4.54
CA ARG A 214 43.76 4.20 -3.53
C ARG A 214 44.84 3.33 -4.16
N LEU A 215 44.53 2.62 -5.25
CA LEU A 215 45.46 1.68 -5.89
C LEU A 215 46.49 2.36 -6.80
N ALA A 216 46.06 3.33 -7.60
CA ALA A 216 46.89 3.92 -8.66
C ALA A 216 47.26 5.39 -8.42
N GLY A 217 46.62 6.07 -7.46
CA GLY A 217 46.74 7.52 -7.28
C GLY A 217 48.18 8.02 -7.14
N GLY A 218 48.96 7.42 -6.25
CA GLY A 218 50.35 7.81 -6.02
C GLY A 218 51.24 7.62 -7.25
N LEU A 219 51.04 6.54 -8.02
CA LEU A 219 51.82 6.27 -9.23
C LEU A 219 51.44 7.22 -10.37
N LEU A 220 50.15 7.55 -10.51
CA LEU A 220 49.68 8.54 -11.49
C LEU A 220 50.16 9.96 -11.15
N GLU A 221 50.20 10.30 -9.87
CA GLU A 221 50.73 11.58 -9.40
C GLU A 221 52.23 11.69 -9.64
N GLN A 222 52.99 10.62 -9.39
CA GLN A 222 54.40 10.53 -9.74
C GLN A 222 54.63 10.76 -11.24
N ILE A 223 53.89 10.07 -12.11
CA ILE A 223 53.98 10.26 -13.57
C ILE A 223 53.64 11.70 -13.98
N ALA A 224 52.69 12.35 -13.28
CA ALA A 224 52.24 13.70 -13.63
C ALA A 224 53.21 14.80 -13.17
N GLN A 225 53.91 14.61 -12.04
CA GLN A 225 54.74 15.64 -11.40
C GLN A 225 56.23 15.45 -11.63
N GLU A 226 56.70 14.20 -11.81
CA GLU A 226 58.11 13.87 -11.89
C GLU A 226 58.57 13.79 -13.36
N SER A 227 59.59 14.58 -13.72
CA SER A 227 60.19 14.61 -15.07
C SER A 227 61.43 13.71 -15.20
N SER A 228 61.68 12.86 -14.20
CA SER A 228 62.77 11.90 -14.18
C SER A 228 62.57 10.78 -15.19
N VAL A 229 63.67 10.15 -15.61
CA VAL A 229 63.61 9.01 -16.53
C VAL A 229 63.02 7.82 -15.78
N VAL A 230 61.94 7.24 -16.34
CA VAL A 230 61.29 6.04 -15.80
C VAL A 230 62.28 4.89 -15.72
N THR A 231 62.46 4.31 -14.52
CA THR A 231 63.36 3.18 -14.31
C THR A 231 62.67 1.84 -14.57
N ASP A 232 63.45 0.77 -14.73
CA ASP A 232 62.91 -0.59 -14.84
C ASP A 232 62.13 -1.02 -13.57
N TYR A 233 62.49 -0.47 -12.41
CA TYR A 233 61.75 -0.67 -11.17
C TYR A 233 60.36 -0.03 -11.25
N ASP A 234 60.26 1.20 -11.76
CA ASP A 234 58.98 1.90 -11.91
C ASP A 234 58.07 1.18 -12.91
N LEU A 235 58.63 0.74 -14.05
CA LEU A 235 57.89 -0.06 -15.03
C LEU A 235 57.33 -1.36 -14.40
N LYS A 236 58.10 -2.01 -13.53
CA LYS A 236 57.63 -3.19 -12.80
C LYS A 236 56.47 -2.84 -11.85
N GLN A 237 56.55 -1.73 -11.11
CA GLN A 237 55.48 -1.29 -10.22
C GLN A 237 54.21 -0.91 -10.99
N PHE A 238 54.33 -0.21 -12.12
CA PHE A 238 53.21 0.14 -12.97
C PHE A 238 52.49 -1.10 -13.51
N ARG A 239 53.23 -2.09 -14.03
CA ARG A 239 52.66 -3.36 -14.51
C ARG A 239 51.96 -4.15 -13.40
N LEU A 240 52.54 -4.19 -12.19
CA LEU A 240 51.91 -4.86 -11.06
C LEU A 240 50.60 -4.17 -10.63
N THR A 241 50.58 -2.84 -10.62
CA THR A 241 49.38 -2.08 -10.27
C THR A 241 48.30 -2.15 -11.35
N GLU A 242 48.67 -2.13 -12.63
CA GLU A 242 47.75 -2.34 -13.76
C GLU A 242 47.12 -3.75 -13.70
N ALA A 243 47.93 -4.78 -13.48
CA ALA A 243 47.44 -6.15 -13.31
C ALA A 243 46.50 -6.27 -12.10
N GLN A 244 46.83 -5.64 -10.97
CA GLN A 244 45.97 -5.63 -9.78
C GLN A 244 44.63 -4.91 -10.03
N LEU A 245 44.63 -3.82 -10.81
CA LEU A 245 43.42 -3.11 -11.20
C LEU A 245 42.56 -3.94 -12.16
N ARG A 246 43.20 -4.64 -13.12
CA ARG A 246 42.50 -5.55 -14.02
C ARG A 246 41.85 -6.70 -13.27
N ASP A 247 42.53 -7.24 -12.27
CA ASP A 247 42.02 -8.30 -11.40
C ASP A 247 40.84 -7.83 -10.55
N SER A 248 40.87 -6.61 -10.00
CA SER A 248 39.72 -6.09 -9.23
C SER A 248 38.48 -5.93 -10.12
N ILE A 249 38.68 -5.57 -11.40
CA ILE A 249 37.60 -5.46 -12.39
C ILE A 249 37.09 -6.83 -12.82
N ARG A 250 37.97 -7.79 -13.14
CA ARG A 250 37.59 -9.11 -13.66
C ARG A 250 37.13 -10.08 -12.58
N GLY A 251 37.75 -10.02 -11.41
CA GLY A 251 37.47 -10.90 -10.27
C GLY A 251 36.38 -10.39 -9.33
N ARG A 252 35.92 -9.14 -9.47
CA ARG A 252 34.78 -8.52 -8.77
C ARG A 252 34.58 -9.02 -7.34
N SER A 253 33.74 -10.05 -7.15
CA SER A 253 33.34 -10.51 -5.83
C SER A 253 34.35 -11.39 -5.10
N ILE A 254 35.28 -12.03 -5.81
CA ILE A 254 36.38 -12.83 -5.23
C ILE A 254 37.69 -12.06 -5.11
N ALA A 255 37.79 -10.88 -5.74
CA ALA A 255 38.95 -9.99 -5.69
C ALA A 255 39.02 -9.18 -4.38
N THR A 256 39.03 -9.88 -3.24
CA THR A 256 39.20 -9.24 -1.93
C THR A 256 40.59 -8.59 -1.80
N PRO A 257 40.79 -7.59 -0.92
CA PRO A 257 42.10 -6.96 -0.73
C PRO A 257 43.22 -7.98 -0.45
N HIS A 258 42.92 -9.01 0.34
CA HIS A 258 43.87 -10.06 0.68
C HIS A 258 44.22 -10.95 -0.54
N VAL A 259 43.23 -11.33 -1.36
CA VAL A 259 43.47 -12.08 -2.60
C VAL A 259 44.33 -11.26 -3.57
N LEU A 260 44.05 -9.97 -3.73
CA LEU A 260 44.84 -9.08 -4.59
C LEU A 260 46.30 -8.91 -4.10
N GLU A 261 46.52 -8.90 -2.80
CA GLU A 261 47.88 -8.89 -2.22
C GLU A 261 48.64 -10.18 -2.51
N LEU A 262 47.99 -11.34 -2.34
CA LEU A 262 48.57 -12.65 -2.64
C LEU A 262 48.96 -12.74 -4.13
N THR A 263 48.08 -12.32 -5.04
CA THR A 263 48.37 -12.36 -6.48
C THR A 263 49.44 -11.35 -6.89
N ARG A 264 49.46 -10.15 -6.30
CA ARG A 264 50.55 -9.17 -6.51
C ARG A 264 51.90 -9.75 -6.09
N ALA A 265 51.97 -10.39 -4.93
CA ALA A 265 53.19 -11.01 -4.43
C ALA A 265 53.67 -12.17 -5.33
N ALA A 266 52.74 -12.99 -5.84
CA ALA A 266 53.06 -14.05 -6.78
C ALA A 266 53.61 -13.52 -8.12
N ARG A 267 52.97 -12.50 -8.69
CA ARG A 267 53.45 -11.84 -9.92
C ARG A 267 54.81 -11.18 -9.74
N ALA A 268 55.10 -10.63 -8.56
CA ALA A 268 56.41 -10.07 -8.27
C ALA A 268 57.55 -11.10 -8.34
N ARG A 269 57.23 -12.39 -8.09
CA ARG A 269 58.12 -13.56 -8.24
C ARG A 269 58.15 -14.14 -9.66
N GLY A 270 57.27 -13.69 -10.57
CA GLY A 270 57.20 -14.16 -11.96
C GLY A 270 56.10 -15.17 -12.26
N VAL A 271 55.22 -15.50 -11.30
CA VAL A 271 54.06 -16.37 -11.53
C VAL A 271 52.94 -15.57 -12.20
N ALA A 272 52.37 -16.08 -13.28
CA ALA A 272 51.19 -15.46 -13.90
C ALA A 272 49.93 -15.84 -13.12
N VAL A 273 49.02 -14.89 -12.94
CA VAL A 273 47.75 -15.13 -12.26
C VAL A 273 46.62 -14.53 -13.08
N ASP A 274 45.50 -15.24 -13.24
CA ASP A 274 44.27 -14.76 -13.85
C ASP A 274 43.10 -14.96 -12.88
N ILE A 275 42.32 -13.91 -12.64
CA ILE A 275 41.16 -13.94 -11.76
C ILE A 275 39.93 -13.58 -12.59
N LEU A 276 38.91 -14.43 -12.54
CA LEU A 276 37.66 -14.26 -13.27
C LEU A 276 36.46 -14.53 -12.38
N ASP A 277 35.46 -13.64 -12.43
CA ASP A 277 34.19 -13.81 -11.75
C ASP A 277 33.05 -13.94 -12.78
N GLU A 278 32.55 -15.16 -12.94
CA GLU A 278 31.38 -15.49 -13.76
C GLU A 278 30.10 -15.59 -12.91
N ARG A 279 30.20 -15.45 -11.58
CA ARG A 279 29.09 -15.59 -10.63
C ARG A 279 28.21 -14.36 -10.58
N GLY A 280 28.81 -13.16 -10.67
CA GLY A 280 28.11 -11.87 -10.65
C GLY A 280 27.48 -11.47 -9.30
N THR A 281 27.42 -12.40 -8.34
CA THR A 281 27.00 -12.19 -6.94
C THR A 281 28.04 -12.74 -5.97
N PRO A 282 28.27 -12.07 -4.82
CA PRO A 282 29.32 -12.47 -3.89
C PRO A 282 29.09 -13.86 -3.26
N PRO A 283 30.12 -14.73 -3.23
CA PRO A 283 30.09 -15.99 -2.49
C PRO A 283 29.88 -15.79 -0.99
N SER A 284 29.58 -16.86 -0.27
CA SER A 284 29.49 -16.80 1.19
C SER A 284 30.86 -16.40 1.80
N PRO A 285 30.87 -15.78 2.99
CA PRO A 285 32.13 -15.46 3.67
C PRO A 285 33.03 -16.68 3.91
N GLU A 286 32.43 -17.85 4.13
CA GLU A 286 33.14 -19.13 4.32
C GLU A 286 33.86 -19.56 3.04
N VAL A 287 33.19 -19.47 1.89
CA VAL A 287 33.80 -19.73 0.57
C VAL A 287 34.94 -18.75 0.29
N LEU A 288 34.77 -17.46 0.57
CA LEU A 288 35.82 -16.45 0.37
C LEU A 288 37.05 -16.70 1.25
N ALA A 289 36.83 -17.09 2.51
CA ALA A 289 37.91 -17.42 3.44
C ALA A 289 38.66 -18.69 2.99
N SER A 290 37.91 -19.72 2.56
CA SER A 290 38.49 -20.95 2.01
C SER A 290 39.29 -20.67 0.73
N THR A 291 38.76 -19.82 -0.16
CA THR A 291 39.42 -19.39 -1.39
C THR A 291 40.74 -18.71 -1.10
N ALA A 292 40.74 -17.74 -0.18
CA ALA A 292 41.96 -17.06 0.22
C ALA A 292 43.01 -18.01 0.79
N LYS A 293 42.59 -18.96 1.63
CA LYS A 293 43.47 -19.97 2.23
C LYS A 293 44.10 -20.88 1.16
N GLN A 294 43.28 -21.51 0.33
CA GLN A 294 43.75 -22.41 -0.73
C GLN A 294 44.64 -21.70 -1.75
N LEU A 295 44.25 -20.48 -2.15
CA LEU A 295 45.06 -19.67 -3.05
C LEU A 295 46.40 -19.30 -2.43
N SER A 296 46.45 -18.98 -1.14
CA SER A 296 47.70 -18.70 -0.44
C SER A 296 48.64 -19.91 -0.43
N GLU A 297 48.10 -21.10 -0.14
CA GLU A 297 48.84 -22.36 -0.15
C GLU A 297 49.43 -22.65 -1.53
N ILE A 298 48.61 -22.60 -2.59
CA ILE A 298 49.05 -22.82 -3.98
C ILE A 298 50.10 -21.80 -4.40
N LEU A 299 49.85 -20.50 -4.20
CA LEU A 299 50.79 -19.45 -4.62
C LEU A 299 52.11 -19.50 -3.83
N SER A 300 52.12 -20.01 -2.60
CA SER A 300 53.35 -20.16 -1.81
C SER A 300 54.29 -21.22 -2.39
N GLN A 301 53.74 -22.24 -3.04
CA GLN A 301 54.49 -23.35 -3.64
C GLN A 301 54.82 -23.11 -5.12
N ALA A 302 53.99 -22.33 -5.82
CA ALA A 302 54.17 -21.99 -7.22
C ALA A 302 55.45 -21.16 -7.45
N ARG A 303 56.42 -21.72 -8.18
CA ARG A 303 57.66 -21.04 -8.60
C ARG A 303 57.60 -20.50 -10.02
N SER A 304 56.77 -21.08 -10.87
CA SER A 304 56.54 -20.71 -12.27
C SER A 304 55.14 -21.16 -12.71
N GLY A 305 54.72 -20.73 -13.91
CA GLY A 305 53.45 -21.13 -14.51
C GLY A 305 52.31 -20.12 -14.32
N VAL A 306 51.08 -20.60 -14.53
CA VAL A 306 49.84 -19.81 -14.52
C VAL A 306 48.91 -20.35 -13.44
N VAL A 307 48.40 -19.47 -12.58
CA VAL A 307 47.34 -19.77 -11.62
C VAL A 307 46.05 -19.07 -12.05
N THR A 308 44.98 -19.83 -12.25
CA THR A 308 43.67 -19.30 -12.63
C THR A 308 42.68 -19.49 -11.48
N VAL A 309 42.02 -18.42 -11.06
CA VAL A 309 40.98 -18.42 -10.03
C VAL A 309 39.66 -18.02 -10.67
N ARG A 310 38.67 -18.91 -10.70
CA ARG A 310 37.37 -18.68 -11.33
C ARG A 310 36.25 -18.81 -10.31
N ALA A 311 35.45 -17.76 -10.13
CA ALA A 311 34.16 -17.88 -9.45
C ALA A 311 33.12 -18.37 -10.46
N LEU A 312 32.47 -19.49 -10.15
CA LEU A 312 31.54 -20.16 -11.07
C LEU A 312 30.12 -19.60 -10.93
N PRO A 313 29.27 -19.69 -11.98
CA PRO A 313 27.89 -19.23 -11.95
C PRO A 313 27.07 -19.82 -10.80
N PRO A 314 26.05 -19.10 -10.27
CA PRO A 314 25.18 -19.63 -9.23
C PRO A 314 24.46 -20.91 -9.68
N GLY A 315 24.50 -21.96 -8.85
CA GLY A 315 23.88 -23.26 -9.14
C GLY A 315 24.87 -24.36 -9.56
N ASP A 316 26.14 -24.01 -9.76
CA ASP A 316 27.25 -24.98 -9.83
C ASP A 316 27.53 -25.56 -8.42
N PRO A 317 27.82 -26.87 -8.27
CA PRO A 317 28.26 -27.43 -6.99
C PRO A 317 29.51 -26.76 -6.42
N ALA A 318 30.42 -26.29 -7.28
CA ALA A 318 31.59 -25.52 -6.84
C ALA A 318 31.33 -24.01 -6.99
N ALA A 319 31.64 -23.24 -5.94
CA ALA A 319 31.59 -21.78 -6.00
C ALA A 319 32.85 -21.17 -6.61
N VAL A 320 34.02 -21.78 -6.36
CA VAL A 320 35.32 -21.30 -6.85
C VAL A 320 36.18 -22.48 -7.30
N LEU A 321 36.80 -22.35 -8.46
CA LEU A 321 37.79 -23.27 -9.01
C LEU A 321 39.15 -22.55 -9.09
N ILE A 322 40.18 -23.16 -8.50
CA ILE A 322 41.57 -22.70 -8.59
C ILE A 322 42.36 -23.75 -9.36
N VAL A 323 43.05 -23.34 -10.42
CA VAL A 323 43.91 -24.23 -11.22
C VAL A 323 45.31 -23.66 -11.26
N HIS A 324 46.32 -24.47 -10.95
CA HIS A 324 47.72 -24.15 -11.17
C HIS A 324 48.30 -25.05 -12.25
N ASP A 325 48.70 -24.44 -13.36
CA ASP A 325 49.45 -25.06 -14.44
C ASP A 325 50.91 -24.59 -14.34
N SER A 326 51.81 -25.51 -13.99
CA SER A 326 53.25 -25.22 -13.87
C SER A 326 53.94 -24.99 -15.22
N GLN A 327 53.26 -25.37 -16.33
CA GLN A 327 53.78 -25.44 -17.70
C GLN A 327 54.96 -26.40 -17.89
N ASP A 328 55.17 -27.31 -16.93
CA ASP A 328 56.11 -28.42 -17.04
C ASP A 328 55.39 -29.62 -17.70
N PRO A 329 55.86 -30.14 -18.85
CA PRO A 329 55.21 -31.25 -19.55
C PRO A 329 55.07 -32.54 -18.72
N ASP A 330 55.91 -32.70 -17.70
CA ASP A 330 55.97 -33.89 -16.86
C ASP A 330 55.25 -33.73 -15.52
N ALA A 331 54.62 -32.57 -15.26
CA ALA A 331 53.89 -32.30 -14.02
C ALA A 331 52.38 -32.14 -14.28
N ASP A 332 51.56 -32.87 -13.52
CA ASP A 332 50.11 -32.72 -13.59
C ASP A 332 49.66 -31.36 -13.02
N PRO A 333 48.67 -30.70 -13.65
CA PRO A 333 48.11 -29.46 -13.13
C PRO A 333 47.35 -29.74 -11.83
N VAL A 334 47.46 -28.84 -10.85
CA VAL A 334 46.75 -28.95 -9.58
C VAL A 334 45.44 -28.17 -9.69
N ALA A 335 44.30 -28.84 -9.50
CA ALA A 335 43.00 -28.19 -9.43
C ALA A 335 42.42 -28.29 -8.01
N VAL A 336 41.80 -27.21 -7.55
CA VAL A 336 41.09 -27.15 -6.26
C VAL A 336 39.71 -26.54 -6.49
N GLU A 337 38.68 -27.31 -6.17
CA GLU A 337 37.30 -26.84 -6.14
C GLU A 337 36.88 -26.51 -4.70
N ILE A 338 36.12 -25.44 -4.56
CA ILE A 338 35.56 -25.00 -3.29
C ILE A 338 34.04 -25.06 -3.41
N GLU A 339 33.42 -25.95 -2.66
CA GLU A 339 31.98 -26.23 -2.71
C GLU A 339 31.15 -25.00 -2.31
N ASP A 340 30.06 -24.74 -3.05
CA ASP A 340 29.14 -23.64 -2.71
C ASP A 340 28.37 -23.96 -1.42
N GLY A 341 28.17 -22.94 -0.58
CA GLY A 341 27.54 -23.08 0.72
C GLY A 341 28.46 -23.56 1.85
N THR A 342 29.22 -24.65 1.68
CA THR A 342 30.06 -25.23 2.76
C THR A 342 31.49 -24.70 2.81
N GLY A 343 32.02 -24.23 1.66
CA GLY A 343 33.41 -23.78 1.55
C GLY A 343 34.45 -24.91 1.66
N ILE A 344 34.04 -26.18 1.60
CA ILE A 344 34.96 -27.32 1.64
C ILE A 344 35.79 -27.34 0.36
N ALA A 345 37.11 -27.44 0.51
CA ALA A 345 38.05 -27.50 -0.61
C ALA A 345 38.40 -28.96 -0.94
N SER A 346 38.34 -29.33 -2.22
CA SER A 346 38.74 -30.64 -2.73
C SER A 346 39.77 -30.46 -3.85
N ALA A 347 40.94 -31.07 -3.68
CA ALA A 347 42.01 -31.06 -4.67
C ALA A 347 41.94 -32.30 -5.57
N PHE A 348 42.21 -32.17 -6.86
CA PHE A 348 42.26 -33.26 -7.83
C PHE A 348 43.20 -32.99 -9.00
#